data_AF-A0A3L7SH68-F1
#
_entry.id   AF-A0A3L7SH68-F1
#
_cell.length_a   1.000
_cell.length_b   1.000
_cell.length_c   1.000
_cell.angle_alpha   90.00
_cell.angle_beta   90.00
_cell.angle_gamma   90.00
#
_symmetry.space_group_name_H-M   'P 1'
#
loop_
_entity.id
_entity.type
_entity.pdbx_description
1 polymer ?
#
loop_
_entity_poly.entity_id
_entity_poly.type
_entity_poly.pdbx_seq_one_letter_code
_entity_poly.pdbx_strand_id
1 'polypeptide(L)'
;MKPLQHRFPQQSLVTVALLLALLGHRAAPASEDPGPSFRLDVMPILMRSGCNTGSCHGAARGKDGFRLSLFGFDPEADYQRITREISGRRINLALTAESFLLTKATNAVPHGGGARIKPGDEYYNTLKRWLDTGAKNDPGPVPAVVAVVLDPPEGVLDGAGATQQLSLRAKYADGSERDVTSLAVFLTNNDNAAKVDATGLVTAGNRGEAFVMARFETHTVGSHFITLPKGLAFQWANPPAANVIDELIHAKLQKLRINPSAICTDEEFLRRASLDICGVLPTSDEYRSFMTSADPQKRAALVDQLLVRKEFVDLWVMKWSELMMIRTVPNEVSYKAMLLY
;
A
#
# COMPACT_ATOMS: atom_id res chain seq x y z
N MET A 1 -32.73 28.45 -38.66
CA MET A 1 -31.73 28.91 -37.66
C MET A 1 -30.41 28.22 -37.96
N LYS A 2 -29.35 29.00 -38.20
CA LYS A 2 -28.02 28.53 -38.63
C LYS A 2 -27.25 27.81 -37.50
N PRO A 3 -26.38 26.83 -37.79
CA PRO A 3 -25.52 26.19 -36.81
C PRO A 3 -24.24 27.02 -36.55
N LEU A 4 -23.84 27.11 -35.27
CA LEU A 4 -22.55 27.67 -34.86
C LEU A 4 -21.42 26.66 -35.10
N GLN A 5 -20.44 27.06 -35.92
CA GLN A 5 -19.15 26.41 -36.06
C GLN A 5 -18.16 27.06 -35.07
N HIS A 6 -17.62 26.29 -34.13
CA HIS A 6 -16.47 26.71 -33.33
C HIS A 6 -15.18 26.49 -34.14
N ARG A 7 -14.48 27.60 -34.44
CA ARG A 7 -13.13 27.62 -35.01
C ARG A 7 -12.09 27.43 -33.89
N PHE A 8 -11.14 26.53 -34.09
CA PHE A 8 -9.88 26.47 -33.34
C PHE A 8 -8.94 27.61 -33.78
N PRO A 9 -8.18 28.26 -32.89
CA PRO A 9 -7.20 29.27 -33.29
C PRO A 9 -5.87 28.62 -33.71
N GLN A 10 -5.31 29.11 -34.82
CA GLN A 10 -3.98 28.80 -35.32
C GLN A 10 -2.90 29.35 -34.38
N GLN A 11 -1.88 28.53 -34.08
CA GLN A 11 -0.68 28.95 -33.36
C GLN A 11 0.32 29.59 -34.35
N SER A 12 0.76 30.81 -34.06
CA SER A 12 1.84 31.50 -34.76
C SER A 12 3.20 31.10 -34.18
N LEU A 13 4.14 30.66 -35.04
CA LEU A 13 5.54 30.47 -34.67
C LEU A 13 6.20 31.83 -34.41
N VAL A 14 6.80 31.99 -33.23
CA VAL A 14 7.75 33.08 -32.93
C VAL A 14 9.15 32.47 -32.89
N THR A 15 10.01 32.90 -33.80
CA THR A 15 11.43 32.52 -33.86
C THR A 15 12.21 33.40 -32.90
N VAL A 16 12.81 32.82 -31.85
CA VAL A 16 13.72 33.52 -30.94
C VAL A 16 15.16 33.32 -31.41
N ALA A 17 15.84 34.42 -31.73
CA ALA A 17 17.27 34.43 -32.04
C ALA A 17 18.10 34.46 -30.75
N LEU A 18 19.04 33.54 -30.61
CA LEU A 18 19.93 33.42 -29.45
C LEU A 18 21.26 34.13 -29.75
N LEU A 19 21.57 35.23 -29.03
CA LEU A 19 22.90 35.83 -29.01
C LEU A 19 23.78 35.08 -27.99
N LEU A 20 24.89 34.51 -28.44
CA LEU A 20 25.94 33.98 -27.55
C LEU A 20 26.80 35.12 -26.99
N ALA A 21 26.74 35.33 -25.68
CA ALA A 21 27.75 36.09 -24.95
C ALA A 21 28.76 35.12 -24.31
N LEU A 22 30.01 35.15 -24.78
CA LEU A 22 31.13 34.42 -24.18
C LEU A 22 31.59 35.16 -22.91
N LEU A 23 31.15 34.69 -21.74
CA LEU A 23 31.71 35.05 -20.44
C LEU A 23 32.58 33.88 -19.94
N GLY A 24 33.89 34.12 -19.85
CA GLY A 24 34.85 33.19 -19.28
C GLY A 24 34.54 32.91 -17.81
N HIS A 25 34.05 31.71 -17.52
CA HIS A 25 33.85 31.24 -16.16
C HIS A 25 35.15 30.62 -15.64
N ARG A 26 35.76 31.23 -14.61
CA ARG A 26 36.74 30.55 -13.76
C ARG A 26 36.02 29.40 -13.05
N ALA A 27 36.47 28.17 -13.29
CA ALA A 27 35.98 27.00 -12.57
C ALA A 27 36.25 27.17 -11.06
N ALA A 28 35.19 27.08 -10.26
CA ALA A 28 35.30 26.92 -8.82
C ALA A 28 36.02 25.59 -8.51
N PRO A 29 36.78 25.48 -7.40
CA PRO A 29 37.36 24.21 -6.99
C PRO A 29 36.24 23.17 -6.85
N ALA A 30 36.48 21.96 -7.37
CA ALA A 30 35.55 20.85 -7.25
C ALA A 30 35.26 20.63 -5.76
N SER A 31 34.00 20.84 -5.34
CA SER A 31 33.55 20.47 -4.00
C SER A 31 33.85 18.98 -3.79
N GLU A 32 34.44 18.62 -2.65
CA GLU A 32 34.58 17.21 -2.27
C GLU A 32 33.23 16.51 -2.45
N ASP A 33 33.21 15.40 -3.19
CA ASP A 33 32.02 14.57 -3.33
C ASP A 33 31.64 14.04 -1.93
N PRO A 34 30.51 14.50 -1.34
CA PRO A 34 30.16 14.11 0.02
C PRO A 34 29.80 12.62 0.14
N GLY A 35 29.64 11.93 -0.99
CA GLY A 35 29.16 10.55 -1.04
C GLY A 35 27.66 10.45 -0.77
N PRO A 36 27.09 9.23 -0.86
CA PRO A 36 25.69 8.99 -0.52
C PRO A 36 25.38 9.27 0.95
N SER A 37 24.20 9.83 1.20
CA SER A 37 23.68 10.02 2.55
C SER A 37 23.29 8.70 3.19
N PHE A 38 23.62 8.53 4.47
CA PHE A 38 23.22 7.32 5.18
C PHE A 38 21.70 7.27 5.35
N ARG A 39 21.08 8.37 5.78
CA ARG A 39 19.63 8.45 5.99
C ARG A 39 18.83 8.52 4.69
N LEU A 40 19.28 9.29 3.70
CA LEU A 40 18.49 9.56 2.49
C LEU A 40 18.68 8.53 1.39
N ASP A 41 19.78 7.75 1.41
CA ASP A 41 20.11 6.82 0.33
C ASP A 41 20.33 5.38 0.85
N VAL A 42 21.19 5.18 1.85
CA VAL A 42 21.53 3.84 2.37
C VAL A 42 20.35 3.18 3.09
N MET A 43 19.71 3.90 4.02
CA MET A 43 18.60 3.37 4.82
C MET A 43 17.39 2.97 3.96
N PRO A 44 16.95 3.79 2.98
CA PRO A 44 15.90 3.40 2.04
C PRO A 44 16.25 2.16 1.23
N ILE A 45 17.50 1.98 0.81
CA ILE A 45 17.94 0.75 0.12
C ILE A 45 17.76 -0.47 1.03
N LEU A 46 18.17 -0.40 2.30
CA LEU A 46 18.00 -1.51 3.25
C LEU A 46 16.53 -1.87 3.45
N MET A 47 15.64 -0.86 3.46
CA MET A 47 14.19 -1.07 3.50
C MET A 47 13.67 -1.71 2.21
N ARG A 48 14.01 -1.11 1.07
CA ARG A 48 13.56 -1.52 -0.27
C ARG A 48 13.94 -2.96 -0.58
N SER A 49 15.16 -3.33 -0.23
CA SER A 49 15.74 -4.66 -0.41
C SER A 49 15.24 -5.68 0.63
N GLY A 50 14.45 -5.26 1.61
CA GLY A 50 13.83 -6.12 2.61
C GLY A 50 14.75 -6.53 3.76
N CYS A 51 15.93 -5.93 3.89
CA CYS A 51 16.94 -6.28 4.88
C CYS A 51 16.47 -6.02 6.32
N ASN A 52 15.76 -4.91 6.53
CA ASN A 52 15.27 -4.45 7.84
C ASN A 52 13.77 -4.74 8.07
N THR A 53 13.24 -5.78 7.43
CA THR A 53 11.86 -6.25 7.63
C THR A 53 11.75 -7.13 8.88
N GLY A 54 10.54 -7.28 9.42
CA GLY A 54 10.27 -8.07 10.63
C GLY A 54 10.61 -9.57 10.53
N SER A 55 10.72 -10.10 9.31
CA SER A 55 11.16 -11.49 9.07
C SER A 55 12.69 -11.63 8.99
N CYS A 56 13.44 -10.53 8.84
CA CYS A 56 14.89 -10.47 8.69
C CYS A 56 15.53 -9.67 9.85
N HIS A 57 16.44 -8.73 9.57
CA HIS A 57 17.17 -8.00 10.61
C HIS A 57 16.31 -6.97 11.35
N GLY A 58 15.12 -6.62 10.82
CA GLY A 58 14.12 -5.79 11.50
C GLY A 58 13.31 -6.52 12.57
N ALA A 59 13.53 -7.83 12.75
CA ALA A 59 12.92 -8.58 13.86
C ALA A 59 13.39 -8.02 15.21
N ALA A 60 12.57 -8.14 16.26
CA ALA A 60 12.90 -7.63 17.60
C ALA A 60 14.26 -8.14 18.14
N ARG A 61 14.63 -9.38 17.79
CA ARG A 61 15.92 -10.01 18.13
C ARG A 61 16.97 -9.94 17.01
N GLY A 62 16.62 -9.39 15.84
CA GLY A 62 17.45 -9.45 14.64
C GLY A 62 17.68 -10.88 14.13
N LYS A 63 18.76 -11.08 13.38
CA LYS A 63 19.26 -12.38 12.91
C LYS A 63 20.76 -12.48 13.18
N ASP A 64 21.19 -13.59 13.77
CA ASP A 64 22.62 -13.91 14.01
C ASP A 64 23.43 -12.79 14.67
N GLY A 65 22.84 -12.11 15.66
CA GLY A 65 23.47 -10.99 16.35
C GLY A 65 23.53 -9.69 15.52
N PHE A 66 22.73 -9.57 14.45
CA PHE A 66 22.52 -8.34 13.71
C PHE A 66 21.07 -7.91 13.75
N ARG A 67 20.82 -6.74 14.35
CA ARG A 67 19.51 -6.10 14.37
C ARG A 67 19.57 -4.76 13.65
N LEU A 68 18.52 -4.47 12.89
CA LEU A 68 18.21 -3.16 12.36
C LEU A 68 16.83 -2.75 12.89
N SER A 69 16.54 -1.46 12.88
CA SER A 69 15.21 -0.96 13.19
C SER A 69 14.22 -1.37 12.11
N LEU A 70 12.99 -1.65 12.51
CA LEU A 70 11.95 -2.09 11.57
C LEU A 70 11.68 -0.97 10.55
N PHE A 71 11.89 -1.27 9.26
CA PHE A 71 11.74 -0.32 8.15
C PHE A 71 12.57 0.97 8.28
N GLY A 72 13.64 0.95 9.08
CA GLY A 72 14.53 2.11 9.25
C GLY A 72 14.02 3.17 10.20
N PHE A 73 13.12 2.81 11.12
CA PHE A 73 12.55 3.69 12.15
C PHE A 73 13.59 4.44 13.02
N ASP A 74 14.76 3.84 13.26
CA ASP A 74 15.83 4.42 14.08
C ASP A 74 17.17 4.37 13.30
N PRO A 75 17.38 5.32 12.37
CA PRO A 75 18.55 5.32 11.50
C PRO A 75 19.85 5.59 12.28
N GLU A 76 19.81 6.33 13.39
CA GLU A 76 21.03 6.58 14.16
C GLU A 76 21.53 5.29 14.82
N ALA A 77 20.64 4.52 15.47
CA ALA A 77 21.05 3.25 16.03
C ALA A 77 21.44 2.24 14.94
N ASP A 78 20.81 2.28 13.76
CA ASP A 78 21.17 1.41 12.65
C ASP A 78 22.54 1.75 12.07
N TYR A 79 22.91 3.03 11.99
CA TYR A 79 24.27 3.45 11.63
C TYR A 79 25.30 2.85 12.60
N GLN A 80 25.07 2.98 13.90
CA GLN A 80 25.96 2.44 14.93
C GLN A 80 26.06 0.91 14.84
N ARG A 81 24.94 0.22 14.62
CA ARG A 81 24.92 -1.24 14.47
C ARG A 81 25.67 -1.70 13.24
N ILE A 82 25.55 -1.00 12.11
CA ILE A 82 26.26 -1.33 10.87
C ILE A 82 27.76 -1.06 10.98
N THR A 83 28.15 0.06 11.59
CA THR A 83 29.53 0.58 11.49
C THR A 83 30.39 0.37 12.73
N ARG A 84 29.82 0.32 13.95
CA ARG A 84 30.57 0.39 15.23
C ARG A 84 30.34 -0.77 16.19
N GLU A 85 29.13 -1.34 16.26
CA GLU A 85 28.75 -2.33 17.29
C GLU A 85 29.71 -3.54 17.32
N ILE A 86 30.13 -4.02 16.15
CA ILE A 86 31.17 -5.05 16.04
C ILE A 86 32.11 -4.66 14.90
N SER A 87 33.19 -3.96 15.26
CA SER A 87 34.18 -3.43 14.31
C SER A 87 34.70 -4.51 13.35
N GLY A 88 34.77 -4.18 12.05
CA GLY A 88 35.26 -5.06 10.98
C GLY A 88 34.38 -6.26 10.62
N ARG A 89 33.29 -6.52 11.38
CA ARG A 89 32.43 -7.68 11.12
C ARG A 89 31.42 -7.46 10.01
N ARG A 90 30.98 -6.22 9.78
CA ARG A 90 29.88 -5.92 8.83
C ARG A 90 30.37 -5.15 7.60
N ILE A 91 31.31 -4.24 7.80
CA ILE A 91 31.91 -3.41 6.76
C ILE A 91 33.43 -3.57 6.80
N ASN A 92 34.06 -3.54 5.63
CA ASN A 92 35.50 -3.54 5.44
C ASN A 92 35.85 -2.31 4.59
N LEU A 93 36.41 -1.27 5.21
CA LEU A 93 36.75 -0.02 4.51
C LEU A 93 38.06 -0.12 3.72
N ALA A 94 38.88 -1.15 3.95
CA ALA A 94 40.09 -1.40 3.17
C ALA A 94 39.77 -2.12 1.85
N LEU A 95 38.81 -3.05 1.89
CA LEU A 95 38.29 -3.78 0.73
C LEU A 95 36.76 -3.72 0.74
N THR A 96 36.23 -2.59 0.26
CA THR A 96 34.79 -2.27 0.35
C THR A 96 33.91 -3.31 -0.32
N ALA A 97 34.33 -3.84 -1.48
CA ALA A 97 33.64 -4.91 -2.19
C ALA A 97 33.52 -6.22 -1.39
N GLU A 98 34.40 -6.46 -0.42
CA GLU A 98 34.38 -7.65 0.46
C GLU A 98 33.55 -7.44 1.73
N SER A 99 33.05 -6.22 1.97
CA SER A 99 32.18 -5.94 3.11
C SER A 99 31.02 -6.94 3.17
N PHE A 100 30.80 -7.58 4.31
CA PHE A 100 29.67 -8.51 4.47
C PHE A 100 28.32 -7.83 4.24
N LEU A 101 28.21 -6.52 4.46
CA LEU A 101 27.03 -5.74 4.05
C LEU A 101 26.71 -5.93 2.55
N LEU A 102 27.72 -5.92 1.67
CA LEU A 102 27.53 -6.13 0.22
C LEU A 102 27.46 -7.61 -0.12
N THR A 103 28.41 -8.42 0.34
CA THR A 103 28.52 -9.82 -0.10
C THR A 103 27.38 -10.71 0.41
N LYS A 104 26.78 -10.40 1.57
CA LYS A 104 25.55 -11.06 2.04
C LYS A 104 24.30 -10.54 1.32
N ALA A 105 24.28 -9.27 0.92
CA ALA A 105 23.16 -8.68 0.18
C ALA A 105 23.10 -9.21 -1.27
N THR A 106 24.25 -9.46 -1.90
CA THR A 106 24.34 -10.10 -3.22
C THR A 106 24.33 -11.63 -3.15
N ASN A 107 24.38 -12.19 -1.94
CA ASN A 107 24.53 -13.62 -1.66
C ASN A 107 25.80 -14.25 -2.28
N ALA A 108 26.84 -13.45 -2.50
CA ALA A 108 28.19 -13.95 -2.82
C ALA A 108 28.78 -14.75 -1.65
N VAL A 109 28.45 -14.35 -0.42
CA VAL A 109 28.62 -15.18 0.77
C VAL A 109 27.22 -15.70 1.17
N PRO A 110 27.05 -17.02 1.42
CA PRO A 110 25.74 -17.59 1.74
C PRO A 110 25.02 -16.86 2.87
N HIS A 111 23.76 -16.49 2.63
CA HIS A 111 22.90 -15.75 3.55
C HIS A 111 21.48 -16.31 3.50
N GLY A 112 20.88 -16.61 4.66
CA GLY A 112 19.53 -17.18 4.73
C GLY A 112 18.43 -16.26 4.15
N GLY A 113 18.70 -14.95 4.03
CA GLY A 113 17.81 -14.01 3.35
C GLY A 113 17.87 -14.09 1.81
N GLY A 114 18.80 -14.84 1.22
CA GLY A 114 19.04 -14.88 -0.22
C GLY A 114 19.60 -13.58 -0.80
N ALA A 115 19.71 -13.51 -2.12
CA ALA A 115 20.14 -12.30 -2.83
C ALA A 115 19.02 -11.26 -2.81
N ARG A 116 19.34 -10.05 -2.32
CA ARG A 116 18.42 -8.91 -2.22
C ARG A 116 18.75 -7.77 -3.17
N ILE A 117 20.00 -7.68 -3.58
CA ILE A 117 20.50 -6.77 -4.62
C ILE A 117 21.44 -7.53 -5.55
N LYS A 118 21.73 -6.98 -6.72
CA LYS A 118 22.64 -7.58 -7.72
C LYS A 118 23.94 -6.79 -7.79
N PRO A 119 25.11 -7.44 -7.93
CA PRO A 119 26.35 -6.74 -8.21
C PRO A 119 26.20 -5.81 -9.41
N GLY A 120 26.59 -4.54 -9.24
CA GLY A 120 26.54 -3.52 -10.29
C GLY A 120 25.17 -2.85 -10.51
N ASP A 121 24.11 -3.26 -9.81
CA ASP A 121 22.85 -2.50 -9.83
C ASP A 121 22.97 -1.17 -9.07
N GLU A 122 21.97 -0.30 -9.21
CA GLU A 122 21.94 1.03 -8.59
C GLU A 122 22.12 0.96 -7.06
N TYR A 123 21.48 0.00 -6.41
CA TYR A 123 21.52 -0.16 -4.96
C TYR A 123 22.89 -0.63 -4.49
N TYR A 124 23.47 -1.62 -5.17
CA TYR A 124 24.83 -2.08 -4.92
C TYR A 124 25.83 -0.94 -5.11
N ASN A 125 25.74 -0.20 -6.21
CA ASN A 125 26.67 0.90 -6.50
C ASN A 125 26.55 2.02 -5.47
N THR A 126 25.34 2.33 -5.00
CA THR A 126 25.12 3.33 -3.94
C THR A 126 25.71 2.88 -2.61
N LEU A 127 25.42 1.64 -2.17
CA LEU A 127 26.00 1.09 -0.95
C LEU A 127 27.53 0.99 -1.03
N LYS A 128 28.06 0.57 -2.18
CA LYS A 128 29.51 0.50 -2.41
C LYS A 128 30.14 1.88 -2.38
N ARG A 129 29.55 2.88 -3.04
CA ARG A 129 30.06 4.26 -3.01
C ARG A 129 30.06 4.83 -1.60
N TRP A 130 29.01 4.57 -0.81
CA TRP A 130 28.98 4.96 0.61
C TRP A 130 30.12 4.32 1.41
N LEU A 131 30.43 3.04 1.16
CA LEU A 131 31.59 2.36 1.76
C LEU A 131 32.92 2.95 1.26
N ASP A 132 33.07 3.20 -0.04
CA ASP A 132 34.26 3.80 -0.66
C ASP A 132 34.56 5.20 -0.11
N THR A 133 33.52 5.98 0.24
CA THR A 133 33.66 7.29 0.89
C THR A 133 33.82 7.21 2.41
N GLY A 134 34.07 6.00 2.96
CA GLY A 134 34.41 5.77 4.36
C GLY A 134 33.23 5.45 5.29
N ALA A 135 32.07 5.09 4.74
CA ALA A 135 30.84 4.79 5.50
C ALA A 135 30.49 5.88 6.52
N LYS A 136 30.61 7.15 6.10
CA LYS A 136 30.37 8.32 6.95
C LYS A 136 28.89 8.41 7.32
N ASN A 137 28.62 8.91 8.52
CA ASN A 137 27.28 9.35 8.88
C ASN A 137 26.99 10.68 8.17
N ASP A 138 25.72 11.08 8.13
CA ASP A 138 25.34 12.38 7.58
C ASP A 138 26.04 13.52 8.37
N PRO A 139 26.54 14.58 7.69
CA PRO A 139 27.36 15.62 8.32
C PRO A 139 26.57 16.53 9.28
N GLY A 140 25.24 16.40 9.31
CA GLY A 140 24.34 17.20 10.15
C GLY A 140 22.92 16.66 10.13
N PRO A 141 21.96 17.42 10.66
CA PRO A 141 20.54 17.05 10.63
C PRO A 141 20.07 16.80 9.20
N VAL A 142 19.41 15.67 8.99
CA VAL A 142 18.74 15.33 7.74
C VAL A 142 17.25 15.60 7.92
N PRO A 143 16.59 16.27 6.96
CA PRO A 143 15.17 16.55 7.08
C PRO A 143 14.39 15.23 7.11
N ALA A 144 13.45 15.10 8.03
CA ALA A 144 12.59 13.93 8.13
C ALA A 144 11.56 13.92 7.00
N VAL A 145 11.14 12.73 6.56
CA VAL A 145 9.97 12.59 5.69
C VAL A 145 8.73 12.94 6.49
N VAL A 146 7.91 13.85 5.99
CA VAL A 146 6.65 14.28 6.62
C VAL A 146 5.40 13.76 5.90
N ALA A 147 5.55 13.39 4.64
CA ALA A 147 4.49 12.77 3.84
C ALA A 147 5.08 12.06 2.63
N VAL A 148 4.32 11.11 2.08
CA VAL A 148 4.58 10.53 0.77
C VAL A 148 3.33 10.62 -0.09
N VAL A 149 3.50 10.85 -1.39
CA VAL A 149 2.41 10.98 -2.35
C VAL A 149 2.59 9.96 -3.45
N LEU A 150 1.62 9.05 -3.57
CA LEU A 150 1.56 8.03 -4.61
C LEU A 150 0.67 8.52 -5.75
N ASP A 151 1.19 8.47 -6.97
CA ASP A 151 0.49 8.97 -8.16
C ASP A 151 0.44 7.91 -9.28
N PRO A 152 -0.70 7.73 -9.97
CA PRO A 152 -2.00 8.35 -9.67
C PRO A 152 -2.64 7.84 -8.36
N PRO A 153 -3.51 8.63 -7.69
CA PRO A 153 -4.18 8.24 -6.44
C PRO A 153 -5.29 7.19 -6.65
N GLU A 154 -5.81 7.08 -7.86
CA GLU A 154 -6.72 6.03 -8.30
C GLU A 154 -6.54 5.76 -9.79
N GLY A 155 -6.95 4.58 -10.26
CA GLY A 155 -6.82 4.18 -11.65
C GLY A 155 -7.89 3.19 -12.10
N VAL A 156 -8.30 3.29 -13.36
CA VAL A 156 -9.19 2.32 -14.00
C VAL A 156 -8.44 1.67 -15.16
N LEU A 157 -8.29 0.35 -15.08
CA LEU A 157 -7.59 -0.46 -16.07
C LEU A 157 -8.62 -1.12 -17.01
N ASP A 158 -8.49 -0.87 -18.31
CA ASP A 158 -9.39 -1.39 -19.33
C ASP A 158 -8.88 -2.70 -19.95
N GLY A 159 -9.29 -3.81 -19.36
CA GLY A 159 -8.95 -5.15 -19.83
C GLY A 159 -7.65 -5.71 -19.26
N ALA A 160 -7.56 -7.05 -19.24
CA ALA A 160 -6.38 -7.77 -18.80
C ALA A 160 -5.14 -7.35 -19.60
N GLY A 161 -4.01 -7.17 -18.92
CA GLY A 161 -2.75 -6.73 -19.50
C GLY A 161 -2.63 -5.21 -19.71
N ALA A 162 -3.68 -4.41 -19.46
CA ALA A 162 -3.54 -2.96 -19.36
C ALA A 162 -2.60 -2.61 -18.21
N THR A 163 -1.78 -1.58 -18.37
CA THR A 163 -0.77 -1.19 -17.39
C THR A 163 -0.90 0.26 -16.96
N GLN A 164 -0.46 0.55 -15.73
CA GLN A 164 -0.33 1.89 -15.18
C GLN A 164 0.98 1.98 -14.38
N GLN A 165 1.85 2.92 -14.73
CA GLN A 165 3.04 3.20 -13.93
C GLN A 165 2.65 4.06 -12.73
N LEU A 166 3.14 3.68 -11.55
CA LEU A 166 3.07 4.49 -10.34
C LEU A 166 4.36 5.28 -10.13
N SER A 167 4.25 6.45 -9.50
CA SER A 167 5.39 7.18 -8.94
C SER A 167 5.14 7.48 -7.47
N LEU A 168 6.20 7.47 -6.65
CA LEU A 168 6.14 7.85 -5.25
C LEU A 168 7.07 9.03 -5.00
N ARG A 169 6.52 10.13 -4.49
CA ARG A 169 7.28 11.31 -4.06
C ARG A 169 7.26 11.45 -2.56
N ALA A 170 8.43 11.59 -1.95
CA ALA A 170 8.58 11.92 -0.53
C ALA A 170 8.66 13.44 -0.35
N LYS A 171 7.93 13.97 0.63
CA LYS A 171 8.00 15.36 1.08
C LYS A 171 8.75 15.42 2.39
N TYR A 172 9.71 16.33 2.47
CA TYR A 172 10.61 16.47 3.61
C TYR A 172 10.27 17.70 4.46
N ALA A 173 10.69 17.68 5.73
CA ALA A 173 10.40 18.73 6.69
C ALA A 173 10.97 20.12 6.31
N ASP A 174 11.99 20.17 5.46
CA ASP A 174 12.57 21.39 4.91
C ASP A 174 11.82 21.92 3.66
N GLY A 175 10.73 21.25 3.26
CA GLY A 175 9.94 21.57 2.08
C GLY A 175 10.47 20.97 0.78
N SER A 176 11.60 20.27 0.80
CA SER A 176 12.11 19.57 -0.38
C SER A 176 11.24 18.35 -0.72
N GLU A 177 11.27 17.96 -1.99
CA GLU A 177 10.63 16.74 -2.47
C GLU A 177 11.63 15.88 -3.23
N ARG A 178 11.52 14.55 -3.10
CA ARG A 178 12.31 13.59 -3.90
C ARG A 178 11.41 12.53 -4.51
N ASP A 179 11.70 12.17 -5.76
CA ASP A 179 11.19 10.92 -6.32
C ASP A 179 11.90 9.76 -5.61
N VAL A 180 11.10 8.89 -4.99
CA VAL A 180 11.55 7.73 -4.23
C VAL A 180 10.93 6.45 -4.78
N THR A 181 10.46 6.47 -6.04
CA THR A 181 9.78 5.34 -6.69
C THR A 181 10.65 4.08 -6.69
N SER A 182 11.94 4.20 -7.04
CA SER A 182 12.87 3.06 -7.01
C SER A 182 13.09 2.54 -5.57
N LEU A 183 13.09 3.43 -4.59
CA LEU A 183 13.32 3.13 -3.18
C LEU A 183 12.05 2.66 -2.43
N ALA A 184 10.88 2.69 -3.08
CA ALA A 184 9.60 2.31 -2.50
C ALA A 184 9.34 0.80 -2.56
N VAL A 185 8.71 0.25 -1.52
CA VAL A 185 8.16 -1.12 -1.57
C VAL A 185 6.70 -1.05 -2.02
N PHE A 186 6.42 -1.61 -3.19
CA PHE A 186 5.06 -1.74 -3.72
C PHE A 186 4.44 -3.09 -3.34
N LEU A 187 3.16 -3.05 -2.98
CA LEU A 187 2.35 -4.19 -2.55
C LEU A 187 0.95 -4.04 -3.12
N THR A 188 0.22 -5.13 -3.31
CA THR A 188 -1.21 -5.10 -3.63
C THR A 188 -1.93 -6.07 -2.70
N ASN A 189 -3.18 -5.77 -2.36
CA ASN A 189 -4.03 -6.70 -1.60
C ASN A 189 -4.78 -7.69 -2.51
N ASN A 190 -4.71 -7.52 -3.84
CA ASN A 190 -5.43 -8.35 -4.79
C ASN A 190 -4.72 -8.40 -6.16
N ASP A 191 -3.67 -9.22 -6.25
CA ASP A 191 -2.93 -9.50 -7.49
C ASP A 191 -3.82 -10.03 -8.62
N ASN A 192 -4.92 -10.72 -8.28
CA ASN A 192 -5.84 -11.25 -9.28
C ASN A 192 -6.54 -10.13 -10.06
N ALA A 193 -6.80 -8.98 -9.43
CA ALA A 193 -7.39 -7.81 -10.09
C ALA A 193 -6.32 -6.86 -10.64
N ALA A 194 -5.34 -6.47 -9.82
CA ALA A 194 -4.26 -5.60 -10.23
C ALA A 194 -2.97 -5.97 -9.49
N LYS A 195 -2.04 -6.55 -10.23
CA LYS A 195 -0.70 -6.89 -9.73
C LYS A 195 0.19 -5.66 -9.85
N VAL A 196 1.05 -5.42 -8.86
CA VAL A 196 2.10 -4.40 -8.94
C VAL A 196 3.46 -5.08 -8.87
N ASP A 197 4.41 -4.63 -9.69
CA ASP A 197 5.78 -5.11 -9.63
C ASP A 197 6.69 -4.23 -8.77
N ALA A 198 7.96 -4.63 -8.68
CA ALA A 198 9.00 -3.93 -7.92
C ALA A 198 9.27 -2.50 -8.42
N THR A 199 8.92 -2.16 -9.65
CA THR A 199 9.14 -0.85 -10.26
C THR A 199 7.94 0.07 -10.13
N GLY A 200 6.84 -0.40 -9.54
CA GLY A 200 5.59 0.33 -9.45
C GLY A 200 4.70 0.19 -10.70
N LEU A 201 5.00 -0.74 -11.60
CA LEU A 201 4.14 -1.01 -12.76
C LEU A 201 2.96 -1.87 -12.31
N VAL A 202 1.76 -1.29 -12.33
CA VAL A 202 0.50 -2.00 -12.11
C VAL A 202 0.08 -2.66 -13.43
N THR A 203 -0.29 -3.94 -13.37
CA THR A 203 -0.78 -4.72 -14.50
C THR A 203 -2.15 -5.32 -14.16
N ALA A 204 -3.11 -5.07 -15.04
CA ALA A 204 -4.48 -5.55 -14.94
C ALA A 204 -4.57 -7.08 -15.09
N GLY A 205 -5.29 -7.72 -14.19
CA GLY A 205 -5.67 -9.13 -14.26
C GLY A 205 -7.14 -9.31 -14.63
N ASN A 206 -7.85 -10.08 -13.80
CA ASN A 206 -9.29 -10.30 -13.91
C ASN A 206 -10.09 -9.09 -13.41
N ARG A 207 -11.38 -9.04 -13.75
CA ARG A 207 -12.29 -8.01 -13.24
C ARG A 207 -12.27 -8.00 -11.71
N GLY A 208 -12.11 -6.81 -11.13
CA GLY A 208 -12.11 -6.66 -9.68
C GLY A 208 -11.48 -5.35 -9.26
N GLU A 209 -11.17 -5.25 -7.97
CA GLU A 209 -10.55 -4.08 -7.38
C GLU A 209 -9.34 -4.47 -6.54
N ALA A 210 -8.37 -3.57 -6.49
CA ALA A 210 -7.20 -3.71 -5.65
C ALA A 210 -6.85 -2.36 -5.02
N PHE A 211 -6.31 -2.41 -3.81
CA PHE A 211 -5.53 -1.32 -3.23
C PHE A 211 -4.06 -1.63 -3.45
N VAL A 212 -3.43 -0.85 -4.31
CA VAL A 212 -1.98 -0.89 -4.52
C VAL A 212 -1.35 0.07 -3.52
N MET A 213 -0.50 -0.45 -2.65
CA MET A 213 0.17 0.29 -1.61
C MET A 213 1.64 0.53 -1.95
N ALA A 214 2.15 1.66 -1.52
CA ALA A 214 3.57 1.99 -1.56
C ALA A 214 4.04 2.35 -0.15
N ARG A 215 5.18 1.78 0.24
CA ARG A 215 5.86 2.09 1.51
C ARG A 215 7.19 2.76 1.26
N PHE A 216 7.45 3.81 2.02
CA PHE A 216 8.74 4.46 2.11
C PHE A 216 8.95 4.96 3.54
N GLU A 217 10.03 4.50 4.16
CA GLU A 217 10.28 4.64 5.60
C GLU A 217 9.06 4.18 6.45
N THR A 218 8.59 5.04 7.35
CA THR A 218 7.44 4.80 8.23
C THR A 218 6.10 5.10 7.57
N HIS A 219 6.09 5.58 6.32
CA HIS A 219 4.88 5.98 5.61
C HIS A 219 4.37 4.84 4.71
N THR A 220 3.06 4.61 4.73
CA THR A 220 2.39 3.72 3.79
C THR A 220 1.18 4.44 3.23
N VAL A 221 1.09 4.52 1.91
CA VAL A 221 -0.04 5.13 1.18
C VAL A 221 -0.60 4.14 0.18
N GLY A 222 -1.87 4.31 -0.19
CA GLY A 222 -2.57 3.43 -1.12
C GLY A 222 -3.17 4.20 -2.30
N SER A 223 -3.20 3.54 -3.45
CA SER A 223 -3.90 3.96 -4.66
C SER A 223 -4.93 2.91 -5.03
N HIS A 224 -6.15 3.35 -5.36
CA HIS A 224 -7.27 2.45 -5.63
C HIS A 224 -7.35 2.12 -7.12
N PHE A 225 -7.30 0.83 -7.46
CA PHE A 225 -7.36 0.36 -8.85
C PHE A 225 -8.60 -0.50 -9.10
N ILE A 226 -9.27 -0.23 -10.21
CA ILE A 226 -10.38 -1.02 -10.72
C ILE A 226 -9.97 -1.63 -12.05
N THR A 227 -10.06 -2.95 -12.17
CA THR A 227 -9.87 -3.65 -13.44
C THR A 227 -11.24 -4.00 -14.02
N LEU A 228 -11.49 -3.50 -15.24
CA LEU A 228 -12.73 -3.74 -15.97
C LEU A 228 -12.48 -4.72 -17.13
N PRO A 229 -13.51 -5.46 -17.59
CA PRO A 229 -13.45 -6.18 -18.85
C PRO A 229 -13.13 -5.22 -20.00
N LYS A 230 -12.30 -5.68 -20.93
CA LYS A 230 -11.85 -4.88 -22.07
C LYS A 230 -13.04 -4.38 -22.90
N GLY A 231 -13.12 -3.06 -23.12
CA GLY A 231 -14.14 -2.47 -23.98
C GLY A 231 -15.57 -2.65 -23.43
N LEU A 232 -15.73 -2.79 -22.11
CA LEU A 232 -17.04 -2.91 -21.48
C LEU A 232 -17.90 -1.67 -21.77
N ALA A 233 -18.92 -1.85 -22.61
CA ALA A 233 -20.01 -0.90 -22.77
C ALA A 233 -20.91 -0.97 -21.52
N PHE A 234 -21.09 0.16 -20.85
CA PHE A 234 -21.88 0.24 -19.62
C PHE A 234 -22.86 1.40 -19.71
N GLN A 235 -24.13 1.07 -19.50
CA GLN A 235 -25.19 2.04 -19.30
C GLN A 235 -25.78 1.83 -17.91
N TRP A 236 -25.75 2.88 -17.10
CA TRP A 236 -26.31 2.86 -15.76
C TRP A 236 -27.83 2.78 -15.82
N ALA A 237 -28.42 1.80 -15.13
CA ALA A 237 -29.87 1.60 -15.09
C ALA A 237 -30.61 2.66 -14.26
N ASN A 238 -29.88 3.45 -13.46
CA ASN A 238 -30.41 4.50 -12.59
C ASN A 238 -31.61 4.08 -11.72
N PRO A 239 -31.48 3.01 -10.92
CA PRO A 239 -32.55 2.59 -10.02
C PRO A 239 -32.77 3.64 -8.91
N PRO A 240 -34.00 3.76 -8.40
CA PRO A 240 -34.30 4.68 -7.31
C PRO A 240 -33.55 4.26 -6.03
N ALA A 241 -33.00 5.23 -5.30
CA ALA A 241 -32.46 5.01 -3.97
C ALA A 241 -33.58 5.14 -2.92
N ALA A 242 -33.71 4.16 -2.02
CA ALA A 242 -34.68 4.23 -0.93
C ALA A 242 -34.12 4.95 0.30
N ASN A 243 -32.80 4.95 0.48
CA ASN A 243 -32.12 5.61 1.58
C ASN A 243 -30.66 5.98 1.21
N VAL A 244 -29.94 6.63 2.13
CA VAL A 244 -28.55 7.07 1.93
C VAL A 244 -27.56 5.91 1.69
N ILE A 245 -27.85 4.71 2.20
CA ILE A 245 -27.00 3.53 1.97
C ILE A 245 -27.08 3.12 0.51
N ASP A 246 -28.27 3.15 -0.09
CA ASP A 246 -28.45 2.86 -1.52
C ASP A 246 -27.69 3.85 -2.41
N GLU A 247 -27.65 5.14 -2.04
CA GLU A 247 -26.87 6.16 -2.76
C GLU A 247 -25.37 5.80 -2.78
N LEU A 248 -24.82 5.37 -1.64
CA LEU A 248 -23.43 4.95 -1.52
C LEU A 248 -23.15 3.67 -2.31
N ILE A 249 -24.06 2.69 -2.25
CA ILE A 249 -23.97 1.43 -3.02
C ILE A 249 -24.03 1.73 -4.52
N HIS A 250 -24.97 2.56 -4.96
CA HIS A 250 -25.13 2.96 -6.37
C HIS A 250 -23.89 3.67 -6.89
N ALA A 251 -23.34 4.62 -6.13
CA ALA A 251 -22.08 5.29 -6.48
C ALA A 251 -20.94 4.28 -6.67
N LYS A 252 -20.84 3.27 -5.78
CA LYS A 252 -19.84 2.21 -5.90
C LYS A 252 -20.06 1.33 -7.13
N LEU A 253 -21.27 0.84 -7.34
CA LEU A 253 -21.62 -0.02 -8.48
C LEU A 253 -21.41 0.69 -9.83
N GLN A 254 -21.73 1.98 -9.89
CA GLN A 254 -21.50 2.81 -11.08
C GLN A 254 -20.00 2.93 -11.38
N LYS A 255 -19.14 3.17 -10.37
CA LYS A 255 -17.68 3.14 -10.53
C LYS A 255 -17.18 1.80 -11.08
N LEU A 256 -17.77 0.70 -10.59
CA LEU A 256 -17.44 -0.66 -11.05
C LEU A 256 -18.07 -1.04 -12.39
N ARG A 257 -18.91 -0.18 -12.98
CA ARG A 257 -19.69 -0.49 -14.17
C ARG A 257 -20.52 -1.76 -14.02
N ILE A 258 -21.22 -1.87 -12.89
CA ILE A 258 -22.14 -2.97 -12.55
C ILE A 258 -23.52 -2.35 -12.31
N ASN A 259 -24.57 -2.92 -12.90
CA ASN A 259 -25.94 -2.56 -12.53
C ASN A 259 -26.41 -3.40 -11.34
N PRO A 260 -27.23 -2.87 -10.42
CA PRO A 260 -27.78 -3.66 -9.32
C PRO A 260 -28.57 -4.85 -9.85
N SER A 261 -28.58 -5.94 -9.08
CA SER A 261 -29.40 -7.11 -9.39
C SER A 261 -30.89 -6.75 -9.35
N ALA A 262 -31.69 -7.48 -10.12
CA ALA A 262 -33.14 -7.36 -10.05
C ALA A 262 -33.66 -7.70 -8.64
N ILE A 263 -34.85 -7.17 -8.32
CA ILE A 263 -35.55 -7.48 -7.07
C ILE A 263 -35.82 -8.98 -7.03
N CYS A 264 -35.43 -9.63 -5.93
CA CYS A 264 -35.64 -11.06 -5.71
C CYS A 264 -37.12 -11.38 -5.42
N THR A 265 -37.48 -12.67 -5.53
CA THR A 265 -38.84 -13.13 -5.18
C THR A 265 -39.09 -13.04 -3.67
N ASP A 266 -40.35 -13.14 -3.25
CA ASP A 266 -40.72 -13.10 -1.84
C ASP A 266 -40.16 -14.30 -1.07
N GLU A 267 -40.12 -15.50 -1.66
CA GLU A 267 -39.51 -16.68 -1.04
C GLU A 267 -38.01 -16.49 -0.83
N GLU A 268 -37.32 -15.95 -1.83
CA GLU A 268 -35.89 -15.66 -1.72
C GLU A 268 -35.61 -14.59 -0.67
N PHE A 269 -36.42 -13.53 -0.64
CA PHE A 269 -36.29 -12.44 0.34
C PHE A 269 -36.47 -12.96 1.76
N LEU A 270 -37.57 -13.68 2.05
CA LEU A 270 -37.84 -14.23 3.37
C LEU A 270 -36.70 -15.13 3.85
N ARG A 271 -36.21 -16.03 2.99
CA ARG A 271 -35.10 -16.93 3.35
C ARG A 271 -33.82 -16.16 3.64
N ARG A 272 -33.44 -15.19 2.79
CA ARG A 272 -32.20 -14.40 2.95
C ARG A 272 -32.28 -13.51 4.19
N ALA A 273 -33.38 -12.77 4.36
CA ALA A 273 -33.56 -11.89 5.51
C ALA A 273 -33.52 -12.66 6.84
N SER A 274 -34.21 -13.80 6.95
CA SER A 274 -34.19 -14.61 8.18
C SER A 274 -32.79 -15.16 8.50
N LEU A 275 -32.06 -15.66 7.48
CA LEU A 275 -30.70 -16.17 7.66
C LEU A 275 -29.69 -15.07 7.98
N ASP A 276 -29.77 -13.93 7.29
CA ASP A 276 -28.78 -12.85 7.45
C ASP A 276 -28.97 -12.09 8.78
N ILE A 277 -30.22 -11.87 9.20
CA ILE A 277 -30.55 -11.12 10.41
C ILE A 277 -30.50 -12.02 11.66
N CYS A 278 -31.08 -13.22 11.60
CA CYS A 278 -31.26 -14.09 12.77
C CYS A 278 -30.45 -15.39 12.71
N GLY A 279 -29.84 -15.75 11.58
CA GLY A 279 -29.08 -17.00 11.45
C GLY A 279 -29.94 -18.26 11.38
N VAL A 280 -31.26 -18.12 11.20
CA VAL A 280 -32.21 -19.24 11.20
C VAL A 280 -33.16 -19.18 10.00
N LEU A 281 -33.66 -20.34 9.58
CA LEU A 281 -34.68 -20.41 8.53
C LEU A 281 -36.06 -20.00 9.09
N PRO A 282 -36.95 -19.44 8.25
CA PRO A 282 -38.34 -19.22 8.64
C PRO A 282 -39.02 -20.55 8.93
N THR A 283 -39.91 -20.55 9.93
CA THR A 283 -40.82 -21.66 10.20
C THR A 283 -41.86 -21.80 9.06
N SER A 284 -42.51 -22.96 8.98
CA SER A 284 -43.55 -23.20 7.98
C SER A 284 -44.72 -22.23 8.09
N ASP A 285 -45.06 -21.78 9.31
CA ASP A 285 -46.17 -20.86 9.53
C ASP A 285 -45.79 -19.42 9.18
N GLU A 286 -44.56 -18.98 9.52
CA GLU A 286 -44.02 -17.69 9.07
C GLU A 286 -43.95 -17.63 7.54
N TYR A 287 -43.52 -18.72 6.88
CA TYR A 287 -43.51 -18.81 5.43
C TYR A 287 -44.91 -18.63 4.84
N ARG A 288 -45.89 -19.41 5.30
CA ARG A 288 -47.26 -19.32 4.80
C ARG A 288 -47.84 -17.93 5.01
N SER A 289 -47.67 -17.35 6.20
CA SER A 289 -48.15 -16.01 6.55
C SER A 289 -47.55 -14.93 5.64
N PHE A 290 -46.24 -15.00 5.37
CA PHE A 290 -45.57 -14.02 4.52
C PHE A 290 -45.97 -14.16 3.03
N MET A 291 -46.17 -15.39 2.55
CA MET A 291 -46.60 -15.63 1.15
C MET A 291 -48.05 -15.22 0.89
N THR A 292 -48.94 -15.35 1.88
CA THR A 292 -50.35 -14.96 1.72
C THR A 292 -50.60 -13.48 2.01
N SER A 293 -49.66 -12.77 2.63
CA SER A 293 -49.77 -11.34 2.90
C SER A 293 -49.77 -10.52 1.61
N ALA A 294 -50.80 -9.68 1.46
CA ALA A 294 -50.95 -8.69 0.40
C ALA A 294 -50.50 -7.28 0.81
N ASP A 295 -49.92 -7.12 2.01
CA ASP A 295 -49.43 -5.83 2.48
C ASP A 295 -48.23 -5.37 1.62
N PRO A 296 -48.30 -4.19 0.96
CA PRO A 296 -47.19 -3.67 0.18
C PRO A 296 -45.92 -3.41 1.01
N GLN A 297 -46.04 -3.29 2.34
CA GLN A 297 -44.90 -3.10 3.25
C GLN A 297 -44.45 -4.37 3.98
N LYS A 298 -44.96 -5.55 3.60
CA LYS A 298 -44.65 -6.81 4.30
C LYS A 298 -43.15 -7.10 4.46
N ARG A 299 -42.31 -6.66 3.51
CA ARG A 299 -40.85 -6.82 3.57
C ARG A 299 -40.22 -5.97 4.67
N ALA A 300 -40.64 -4.71 4.82
CA ALA A 300 -40.15 -3.83 5.88
C ALA A 300 -40.64 -4.34 7.25
N ALA A 301 -41.93 -4.69 7.34
CA ALA A 301 -42.51 -5.23 8.57
C ALA A 301 -41.82 -6.55 9.01
N LEU A 302 -41.45 -7.43 8.08
CA LEU A 302 -40.68 -8.63 8.38
C LEU A 302 -39.30 -8.29 8.97
N VAL A 303 -38.60 -7.31 8.41
CA VAL A 303 -37.28 -6.88 8.94
C VAL A 303 -37.42 -6.40 10.38
N ASP A 304 -38.42 -5.56 10.67
CA ASP A 304 -38.67 -5.07 12.04
C ASP A 304 -38.98 -6.23 13.00
N GLN A 305 -39.77 -7.22 12.56
CA GLN A 305 -40.06 -8.41 13.35
C GLN A 305 -38.81 -9.25 13.63
N LEU A 306 -37.91 -9.40 12.64
CA LEU A 306 -36.67 -10.16 12.79
C LEU A 306 -35.68 -9.45 13.73
N LEU A 307 -35.60 -8.12 13.69
CA LEU A 307 -34.67 -7.34 14.52
C LEU A 307 -34.98 -7.40 16.02
N VAL A 308 -36.24 -7.67 16.40
CA VAL A 308 -36.65 -7.79 17.82
C VAL A 308 -36.56 -9.22 18.36
N ARG A 309 -36.16 -10.19 17.53
CA ARG A 309 -36.01 -11.59 17.95
C ARG A 309 -34.79 -11.81 18.84
N LYS A 310 -34.88 -12.79 19.74
CA LYS A 310 -33.75 -13.23 20.57
C LYS A 310 -32.58 -13.69 19.70
N GLU A 311 -32.88 -14.37 18.60
CA GLU A 311 -31.88 -14.91 17.67
C GLU A 311 -31.04 -13.82 17.01
N PHE A 312 -31.61 -12.64 16.74
CA PHE A 312 -30.85 -11.47 16.27
C PHE A 312 -29.80 -11.06 17.32
N VAL A 313 -30.22 -10.90 18.59
CA VAL A 313 -29.31 -10.53 19.68
C VAL A 313 -28.21 -11.57 19.85
N ASP A 314 -28.55 -12.86 19.89
CA ASP A 314 -27.59 -13.95 20.05
C ASP A 314 -26.54 -13.95 18.93
N LEU A 315 -26.96 -13.82 17.67
CA LEU A 315 -26.07 -13.82 16.51
C LEU A 315 -25.14 -12.61 16.53
N TRP A 316 -25.66 -11.41 16.77
CA TRP A 316 -24.87 -10.19 16.71
C TRP A 316 -23.93 -10.04 17.92
N VAL A 317 -24.34 -10.50 19.11
CA VAL A 317 -23.42 -10.58 20.27
C VAL A 317 -22.22 -11.46 19.94
N MET A 318 -22.44 -12.61 19.30
CA MET A 318 -21.34 -13.48 18.87
C MET A 318 -20.43 -12.78 17.85
N LYS A 319 -21.01 -12.20 16.79
CA LYS A 319 -20.23 -11.47 15.76
C LYS A 319 -19.41 -10.33 16.36
N TRP A 320 -19.99 -9.53 17.26
CA TRP A 320 -19.28 -8.45 17.92
C TRP A 320 -18.21 -8.97 18.88
N SER A 321 -18.49 -10.05 19.61
CA SER A 321 -17.50 -10.67 20.50
C SER A 321 -16.28 -11.16 19.72
N GLU A 322 -16.48 -11.73 18.53
CA GLU A 322 -15.39 -12.14 17.65
C GLU A 322 -14.61 -10.92 17.11
N LEU A 323 -15.31 -9.95 16.53
CA LEU A 323 -14.69 -8.74 15.95
C LEU A 323 -13.91 -7.92 16.98
N MET A 324 -14.44 -7.80 18.19
CA MET A 324 -13.82 -7.07 19.30
C MET A 324 -12.83 -7.95 20.09
N MET A 325 -12.58 -9.18 19.63
CA MET A 325 -11.70 -10.16 20.27
C MET A 325 -12.00 -10.34 21.76
N ILE A 326 -13.28 -10.33 22.15
CA ILE A 326 -13.71 -10.63 23.51
C ILE A 326 -13.32 -12.06 23.82
N ARG A 327 -12.24 -12.21 24.58
CA ARG A 327 -11.77 -13.50 25.08
C ARG A 327 -12.10 -13.57 26.56
N THR A 328 -12.86 -14.58 26.96
CA THR A 328 -12.88 -15.01 28.34
C THR A 328 -11.53 -15.67 28.63
N VAL A 329 -10.57 -14.90 29.13
CA VAL A 329 -9.35 -15.47 29.72
C VAL A 329 -9.78 -15.99 31.10
N PRO A 330 -9.69 -17.29 31.40
CA PRO A 330 -9.70 -17.72 32.79
C PRO A 330 -8.61 -16.91 33.50
N ASN A 331 -8.88 -16.39 34.70
CA ASN A 331 -7.88 -15.74 35.55
C ASN A 331 -6.75 -16.74 35.90
N GLU A 332 -5.84 -17.00 34.97
CA GLU A 332 -4.62 -17.75 35.25
C GLU A 332 -3.59 -16.77 35.78
N VAL A 333 -3.39 -16.82 37.10
CA VAL A 333 -2.26 -16.17 37.76
C VAL A 333 -0.98 -16.85 37.26
N SER A 334 -0.21 -16.13 36.44
CA SER A 334 1.12 -16.60 36.02
C SER A 334 2.09 -16.51 37.21
N TYR A 335 2.37 -17.64 37.85
CA TYR A 335 3.36 -17.76 38.93
C TYR A 335 4.75 -17.22 38.54
N LYS A 336 5.10 -17.28 37.24
CA LYS A 336 6.39 -16.81 36.73
C LYS A 336 6.51 -15.27 36.75
N ALA A 337 5.40 -14.55 36.61
CA ALA A 337 5.39 -13.09 36.71
C ALA A 337 5.45 -12.58 38.17
N MET A 338 5.07 -13.42 39.13
CA MET A 338 5.03 -13.06 40.55
C MET A 338 6.38 -13.17 41.27
N LEU A 339 7.34 -13.92 40.71
CA LEU A 339 8.65 -14.19 41.33
C LEU A 339 9.81 -13.35 40.78
N LEU A 340 9.52 -12.25 40.08
CA LEU A 340 10.52 -11.37 39.47
C LEU A 340 10.70 -10.01 40.16
N TYR A 341 10.26 -9.89 41.41
CA TYR A 341 10.67 -8.81 42.32
C TYR A 341 11.09 -9.37 43.67
#